data_AF-A0A6J5F4E9-F1
#
_entry.id   AF-A0A6J5F4E9-F1
#
_cell.length_a   1.000
_cell.length_b   1.000
_cell.length_c   1.000
_cell.angle_alpha   90.00
_cell.angle_beta   90.00
_cell.angle_gamma   90.00
#
_symmetry.space_group_name_H-M   'P 1'
#
loop_
_entity.id
_entity.type
_entity.pdbx_description
1 polymer ?
#
loop_
_entity_poly.entity_id
_entity_poly.type
_entity_poly.pdbx_seq_one_letter_code
_entity_poly.pdbx_strand_id
1 'polypeptide(L)'
;MNGDVSLLRKLALEDDQARLGEPQESLAQRASGAFRRDLKIFLAALTRPNAADGLPHEVWVFIKRVELDQTIWDTLEGEQVVNCLQVLAEYDKEGACRNAARALAARLVRDEQIIGSLDAQRVCSCLNALSKWDREPLCRAAGLRLANRLASNRLLTDALHRRAIPGCLNALGRWYEERECVEAGKQLATRIVGDWKLLHGLNGIAIAHCMNALGKWSDEPICLDAGRQLADRIATEEPLVRQLNGVRLTNCLGALGKWSEDEVCCAAGLRLARRLSEDGPLRDHLSARHVAVCLDALANWCMNELCRKATVQLARRLTSDSSMCDRLTAKHVANCLEALSKLNVESACRSAAIRIAQRIRLDEALRDSLDNQRVIRCSKALLAWSQQDVCDSARKRLGQLLKERRGVSKTTDVKISDSFMD
;
A
#
# COMPACT_ATOMS: atom_id res chain seq x y z
N MET A 1 1.45 -5.92 15.63
CA MET A 1 2.77 -6.39 16.07
C MET A 1 3.72 -5.23 15.91
N ASN A 2 3.98 -4.50 17.00
CA ASN A 2 4.93 -3.39 17.02
C ASN A 2 6.33 -3.97 16.80
N GLY A 3 6.96 -3.63 15.67
CA GLY A 3 8.30 -4.10 15.34
C GLY A 3 9.30 -3.34 16.19
N ASP A 4 9.77 -3.96 17.27
CA ASP A 4 10.78 -3.38 18.14
C ASP A 4 12.08 -3.13 17.34
N VAL A 5 12.35 -1.86 17.05
CA VAL A 5 13.54 -1.41 16.31
C VAL A 5 14.82 -1.87 17.01
N SER A 6 14.78 -2.15 18.32
CA SER A 6 15.92 -2.70 19.05
C SER A 6 16.31 -4.11 18.62
N LEU A 7 15.35 -4.98 18.27
CA LEU A 7 15.59 -6.33 17.75
C LEU A 7 16.19 -6.27 16.33
N LEU A 8 15.73 -5.33 15.50
CA LEU A 8 16.30 -5.13 14.16
C LEU A 8 17.72 -4.55 14.24
N ARG A 9 18.02 -3.73 15.25
CA ARG A 9 19.38 -3.26 15.54
C ARG A 9 20.28 -4.42 16.00
N LYS A 10 19.77 -5.34 16.82
CA LYS A 10 20.48 -6.56 17.24
C LYS A 10 20.75 -7.48 16.05
N LEU A 11 19.77 -7.73 15.18
CA LEU A 11 19.97 -8.52 13.96
C LEU A 11 21.03 -7.91 13.03
N ALA A 12 21.08 -6.57 12.94
CA ALA A 12 22.12 -5.88 12.18
C ALA A 12 23.52 -5.95 12.83
N LEU A 13 23.61 -6.17 14.14
CA LEU A 13 24.85 -6.35 14.91
C LEU A 13 25.30 -7.82 14.98
N GLU A 14 24.36 -8.77 15.00
CA GLU A 14 24.63 -10.22 14.97
C GLU A 14 25.20 -10.66 13.61
N ASP A 15 24.77 -10.05 12.50
CA ASP A 15 25.37 -10.23 11.16
C ASP A 15 26.84 -9.78 11.11
N ASP A 16 27.26 -8.91 12.04
CA ASP A 16 28.63 -8.37 12.15
C ASP A 16 29.55 -9.29 12.96
N GLN A 17 29.03 -9.92 14.04
CA GLN A 17 29.80 -10.85 14.87
C GLN A 17 30.20 -12.14 14.15
N ALA A 18 29.45 -12.55 13.11
CA ALA A 18 29.79 -13.71 12.28
C ALA A 18 31.03 -13.51 11.38
N ARG A 19 31.66 -12.32 11.35
CA ARG A 19 32.63 -11.90 10.31
C ARG A 19 34.08 -11.73 10.76
N LEU A 20 34.39 -11.84 12.05
CA LEU A 20 35.73 -11.55 12.59
C LEU A 20 36.78 -12.65 12.34
N GLY A 21 36.70 -13.38 11.22
CA GLY A 21 37.45 -14.63 11.00
C GLY A 21 38.57 -14.65 9.95
N GLU A 22 38.76 -13.66 9.07
CA GLU A 22 39.80 -13.76 8.01
C GLU A 22 40.52 -12.43 7.66
N PRO A 23 41.79 -12.48 7.19
CA PRO A 23 42.62 -11.29 6.98
C PRO A 23 42.29 -10.60 5.64
N GLN A 24 41.63 -9.43 5.70
CA GLN A 24 41.07 -8.70 4.54
C GLN A 24 42.05 -7.74 3.80
N GLU A 25 43.27 -7.56 4.27
CA GLU A 25 44.11 -6.42 3.84
C GLU A 25 44.68 -6.51 2.40
N SER A 26 44.84 -7.71 1.83
CA SER A 26 45.49 -7.86 0.51
C SER A 26 44.51 -7.78 -0.69
N LEU A 27 43.23 -8.09 -0.48
CA LEU A 27 42.16 -7.98 -1.47
C LEU A 27 41.62 -6.54 -1.57
N ALA A 28 41.55 -5.81 -0.45
CA ALA A 28 41.06 -4.43 -0.40
C ALA A 28 41.87 -3.45 -1.27
N GLN A 29 43.19 -3.65 -1.40
CA GLN A 29 44.06 -2.74 -2.16
C GLN A 29 44.04 -2.98 -3.68
N ARG A 30 43.97 -4.23 -4.15
CA ARG A 30 43.79 -4.56 -5.58
C ARG A 30 42.35 -4.36 -6.06
N ALA A 31 41.37 -4.52 -5.16
CA ALA A 31 39.97 -4.21 -5.44
C ALA A 31 39.78 -2.72 -5.75
N SER A 32 40.38 -1.79 -5.00
CA SER A 32 40.14 -0.33 -5.10
C SER A 32 40.13 0.26 -6.53
N GLY A 33 41.04 -0.16 -7.42
CA GLY A 33 41.14 0.39 -8.79
C GLY A 33 40.10 -0.15 -9.77
N ALA A 34 39.93 -1.48 -9.81
CA ALA A 34 38.89 -2.14 -10.62
C ALA A 34 37.49 -1.85 -10.05
N PHE A 35 37.36 -1.81 -8.73
CA PHE A 35 36.17 -1.43 -7.99
C PHE A 35 35.71 0.00 -8.30
N ARG A 36 36.60 1.00 -8.26
CA ARG A 36 36.23 2.36 -8.65
C ARG A 36 35.78 2.45 -10.10
N ARG A 37 36.35 1.65 -11.00
CA ARG A 37 35.89 1.57 -12.39
C ARG A 37 34.53 0.91 -12.47
N ASP A 38 34.32 -0.25 -11.85
CA ASP A 38 33.06 -0.98 -11.87
C ASP A 38 31.94 -0.19 -11.19
N LEU A 39 32.22 0.48 -10.06
CA LEU A 39 31.31 1.40 -9.39
C LEU A 39 31.01 2.61 -10.26
N LYS A 40 32.01 3.16 -10.98
CA LYS A 40 31.79 4.27 -11.90
C LYS A 40 31.01 3.83 -13.14
N ILE A 41 31.22 2.61 -13.65
CA ILE A 41 30.46 2.00 -14.75
C ILE A 41 29.02 1.75 -14.28
N PHE A 42 28.85 1.21 -13.07
CA PHE A 42 27.56 1.05 -12.43
C PHE A 42 26.87 2.40 -12.29
N LEU A 43 27.43 3.37 -11.57
CA LEU A 43 26.91 4.75 -11.43
C LEU A 43 26.66 5.45 -12.80
N ALA A 44 27.46 5.17 -13.83
CA ALA A 44 27.24 5.67 -15.18
C ALA A 44 26.08 4.98 -15.90
N ALA A 45 25.89 3.68 -15.69
CA ALA A 45 24.69 2.96 -16.13
C ALA A 45 23.45 3.43 -15.36
N LEU A 46 23.60 3.77 -14.07
CA LEU A 46 22.55 4.35 -13.22
C LEU A 46 22.11 5.77 -13.67
N THR A 47 22.89 6.45 -14.52
CA THR A 47 22.57 7.80 -15.04
C THR A 47 22.01 7.78 -16.47
N ARG A 48 21.86 6.61 -17.10
CA ARG A 48 21.21 6.44 -18.42
C ARG A 48 19.87 5.72 -18.27
N PRO A 49 18.76 6.44 -18.05
CA PRO A 49 17.45 5.84 -17.90
C PRO A 49 16.88 5.55 -19.29
N ASN A 50 17.24 4.42 -19.89
CA ASN A 50 16.41 3.85 -20.95
C ASN A 50 15.85 2.52 -20.46
N ALA A 51 14.71 2.61 -19.76
CA ALA A 51 13.98 1.46 -19.22
C ALA A 51 13.54 0.45 -20.29
N ALA A 52 13.68 0.78 -21.58
CA ALA A 52 13.35 -0.10 -22.71
C ALA A 52 14.39 -1.22 -22.94
N ASP A 53 15.66 -1.00 -22.61
CA ASP A 53 16.76 -1.91 -22.97
C ASP A 53 17.23 -2.81 -21.81
N GLY A 54 16.62 -2.66 -20.63
CA GLY A 54 17.02 -3.38 -19.41
C GLY A 54 18.41 -2.96 -18.89
N LEU A 55 18.79 -3.49 -17.72
CA LEU A 55 20.14 -3.26 -17.20
C LEU A 55 21.17 -4.07 -18.01
N PRO A 56 22.32 -3.48 -18.38
CA PRO A 56 23.41 -4.20 -19.01
C PRO A 56 23.85 -5.43 -18.20
N HIS A 57 24.31 -6.48 -18.87
CA HIS A 57 24.77 -7.71 -18.21
C HIS A 57 25.83 -7.44 -17.12
N GLU A 58 26.73 -6.51 -17.40
CA GLU A 58 27.78 -6.04 -16.47
C GLU A 58 27.20 -5.49 -15.16
N VAL A 59 26.07 -4.79 -15.24
CA VAL A 59 25.37 -4.25 -14.07
C VAL A 59 24.71 -5.38 -13.26
N TRP A 60 24.14 -6.38 -13.93
CA TRP A 60 23.61 -7.57 -13.24
C TRP A 60 24.70 -8.38 -12.53
N VAL A 61 25.85 -8.56 -13.18
CA VAL A 61 27.02 -9.19 -12.57
C VAL A 61 27.50 -8.38 -11.38
N PHE A 62 27.52 -7.05 -11.49
CA PHE A 62 27.86 -6.17 -10.38
C PHE A 62 26.88 -6.30 -9.22
N ILE A 63 25.56 -6.23 -9.43
CA ILE A 63 24.55 -6.38 -8.37
C ILE A 63 24.71 -7.73 -7.65
N LYS A 64 24.91 -8.83 -8.39
CA LYS A 64 25.17 -10.16 -7.80
C LYS A 64 26.48 -10.24 -7.05
N ARG A 65 27.53 -9.57 -7.52
CA ARG A 65 28.81 -9.49 -6.81
C ARG A 65 28.68 -8.70 -5.51
N VAL A 66 27.90 -7.63 -5.54
CA VAL A 66 27.67 -6.73 -4.40
C VAL A 66 26.71 -7.35 -3.36
N GLU A 67 25.86 -8.29 -3.78
CA GLU A 67 25.12 -9.16 -2.86
C GLU A 67 26.07 -10.00 -1.96
N LEU A 68 27.23 -10.39 -2.48
CA LEU A 68 28.19 -11.28 -1.81
C LEU A 68 29.25 -10.54 -0.98
N ASP A 69 29.52 -9.26 -1.27
CA ASP A 69 30.52 -8.45 -0.56
C ASP A 69 29.90 -7.15 -0.04
N GLN A 70 29.49 -7.15 1.23
CA GLN A 70 28.86 -6.01 1.88
C GLN A 70 29.81 -4.82 2.10
N THR A 71 31.13 -5.02 2.08
CA THR A 71 32.13 -3.95 2.28
C THR A 71 32.08 -2.91 1.17
N ILE A 72 31.58 -3.32 -0.01
CA ILE A 72 31.32 -2.46 -1.16
C ILE A 72 30.35 -1.33 -0.77
N TRP A 73 29.28 -1.67 -0.04
CA TRP A 73 28.29 -0.69 0.34
C TRP A 73 28.83 0.33 1.32
N ASP A 74 29.80 -0.02 2.16
CA ASP A 74 30.36 0.85 3.17
C ASP A 74 31.18 2.02 2.58
N THR A 75 31.63 1.88 1.34
CA THR A 75 32.39 2.93 0.64
C THR A 75 31.54 4.02 -0.01
N LEU A 76 30.21 3.82 -0.14
CA LEU A 76 29.35 4.78 -0.83
C LEU A 76 29.04 6.01 0.03
N GLU A 77 28.97 7.18 -0.58
CA GLU A 77 28.44 8.37 0.08
C GLU A 77 26.90 8.32 0.14
N GLY A 78 26.29 9.13 1.00
CA GLY A 78 24.83 9.12 1.19
C GLY A 78 24.05 9.37 -0.10
N GLU A 79 24.51 10.26 -0.97
CA GLU A 79 23.89 10.51 -2.27
C GLU A 79 23.94 9.27 -3.19
N GLN A 80 25.07 8.58 -3.18
CA GLN A 80 25.29 7.38 -3.99
C GLN A 80 24.39 6.24 -3.50
N VAL A 81 24.23 6.08 -2.19
CA VAL A 81 23.29 5.11 -1.60
C VAL A 81 21.86 5.34 -2.12
N VAL A 82 21.40 6.59 -2.14
CA VAL A 82 20.05 6.91 -2.63
C VAL A 82 19.91 6.61 -4.13
N ASN A 83 20.89 7.01 -4.95
CA ASN A 83 20.86 6.74 -6.40
C ASN A 83 20.83 5.23 -6.69
N CYS A 84 21.64 4.44 -5.98
CA CYS A 84 21.63 2.98 -6.08
C CYS A 84 20.24 2.42 -5.73
N LEU A 85 19.66 2.84 -4.59
CA LEU A 85 18.33 2.38 -4.17
C LEU A 85 17.26 2.71 -5.21
N GLN A 86 17.29 3.89 -5.82
CA GLN A 86 16.31 4.29 -6.83
C GLN A 86 16.31 3.37 -8.05
N VAL A 87 17.49 3.00 -8.56
CA VAL A 87 17.55 2.10 -9.72
C VAL A 87 17.22 0.67 -9.36
N LEU A 88 17.68 0.17 -8.20
CA LEU A 88 17.28 -1.14 -7.72
C LEU A 88 15.75 -1.24 -7.59
N ALA A 89 15.09 -0.13 -7.22
CA ALA A 89 13.64 -0.04 -7.07
C ALA A 89 12.87 -0.06 -8.40
N GLU A 90 13.54 0.14 -9.55
CA GLU A 90 12.95 -0.08 -10.88
C GLU A 90 12.80 -1.58 -11.19
N TYR A 91 13.65 -2.41 -10.59
CA TYR A 91 13.68 -3.87 -10.73
C TYR A 91 13.30 -4.55 -9.41
N ASP A 92 12.30 -4.02 -8.71
CA ASP A 92 11.89 -4.43 -7.35
C ASP A 92 11.45 -5.91 -7.24
N LYS A 93 11.06 -6.50 -8.36
CA LYS A 93 10.68 -7.92 -8.46
C LYS A 93 11.88 -8.88 -8.45
N GLU A 94 13.08 -8.39 -8.77
CA GLU A 94 14.28 -9.21 -8.90
C GLU A 94 14.92 -9.49 -7.53
N GLY A 95 15.21 -10.76 -7.23
CA GLY A 95 15.75 -11.18 -5.93
C GLY A 95 17.08 -10.52 -5.58
N ALA A 96 17.98 -10.42 -6.57
CA ALA A 96 19.28 -9.76 -6.40
C ALA A 96 19.13 -8.26 -6.07
N CYS A 97 18.17 -7.57 -6.68
CA CYS A 97 17.89 -6.16 -6.38
C CYS A 97 17.34 -5.98 -4.96
N ARG A 98 16.46 -6.88 -4.53
CA ARG A 98 15.95 -6.91 -3.15
C ARG A 98 17.08 -7.13 -2.15
N ASN A 99 18.00 -8.06 -2.41
CA ASN A 99 19.11 -8.36 -1.51
C ASN A 99 20.11 -7.20 -1.42
N ALA A 100 20.42 -6.57 -2.56
CA ALA A 100 21.22 -5.35 -2.61
C ALA A 100 20.55 -4.18 -1.84
N ALA A 101 19.25 -3.96 -2.04
CA ALA A 101 18.50 -2.94 -1.32
C ALA A 101 18.44 -3.21 0.19
N ARG A 102 18.32 -4.48 0.61
CA ARG A 102 18.37 -4.91 2.01
C ARG A 102 19.71 -4.55 2.66
N ALA A 103 20.82 -4.76 1.96
CA ALA A 103 22.15 -4.41 2.47
C ALA A 103 22.34 -2.89 2.61
N LEU A 104 21.90 -2.12 1.61
CA LEU A 104 21.88 -0.64 1.69
C LEU A 104 20.97 -0.14 2.83
N ALA A 105 19.81 -0.76 3.02
CA ALA A 105 18.91 -0.43 4.12
C ALA A 105 19.55 -0.74 5.49
N ALA A 106 20.25 -1.87 5.62
CA ALA A 106 21.01 -2.18 6.85
C ALA A 106 22.04 -1.10 7.16
N ARG A 107 22.76 -0.61 6.14
CA ARG A 107 23.71 0.49 6.30
C ARG A 107 23.04 1.78 6.76
N LEU A 108 21.90 2.16 6.18
CA LEU A 108 21.11 3.32 6.63
C LEU A 108 20.62 3.18 8.09
N VAL A 109 20.34 1.95 8.54
CA VAL A 109 19.95 1.68 9.93
C VAL A 109 21.14 1.80 10.88
N ARG A 110 22.35 1.43 10.48
CA ARG A 110 23.56 1.54 11.31
C ARG A 110 24.13 2.95 11.33
N ASP A 111 24.20 3.60 10.17
CA ASP A 111 24.88 4.88 9.99
C ASP A 111 23.89 6.05 10.00
N GLU A 112 23.77 6.68 11.17
CA GLU A 112 22.96 7.90 11.35
C GLU A 112 23.48 9.10 10.57
N GLN A 113 24.79 9.18 10.29
CA GLN A 113 25.39 10.31 9.58
C GLN A 113 24.95 10.33 8.11
N ILE A 114 24.80 9.16 7.48
CA ILE A 114 24.22 9.08 6.14
C ILE A 114 22.82 9.66 6.16
N ILE A 115 21.94 9.19 7.04
CA ILE A 115 20.57 9.72 7.13
C ILE A 115 20.58 11.22 7.45
N GLY A 116 21.46 11.68 8.33
CA GLY A 116 21.58 13.08 8.73
C GLY A 116 22.06 14.03 7.62
N SER A 117 22.87 13.52 6.68
CA SER A 117 23.45 14.32 5.58
C SER A 117 22.54 14.47 4.36
N LEU A 118 21.54 13.61 4.18
CA LEU A 118 20.65 13.68 3.01
C LEU A 118 19.84 15.00 3.00
N ASP A 119 19.68 15.63 1.84
CA ASP A 119 18.71 16.72 1.70
C ASP A 119 17.26 16.21 1.67
N ALA A 120 16.29 17.12 1.63
CA ALA A 120 14.86 16.80 1.63
C ALA A 120 14.45 15.92 0.45
N GLN A 121 14.98 16.18 -0.76
CA GLN A 121 14.61 15.40 -1.95
C GLN A 121 15.16 13.99 -1.84
N ARG A 122 16.40 13.84 -1.39
CA ARG A 122 17.05 12.54 -1.21
C ARG A 122 16.37 11.70 -0.15
N VAL A 123 15.91 12.30 0.94
CA VAL A 123 15.07 11.60 1.94
C VAL A 123 13.80 11.07 1.30
N CYS A 124 13.09 11.88 0.52
CA CYS A 124 11.88 11.44 -0.18
C CYS A 124 12.17 10.34 -1.22
N SER A 125 13.22 10.48 -2.03
CA SER A 125 13.63 9.48 -3.01
C SER A 125 14.00 8.15 -2.37
N CYS A 126 14.72 8.20 -1.24
CA CYS A 126 15.09 7.03 -0.47
C CYS A 126 13.86 6.34 0.12
N LEU A 127 12.93 7.09 0.71
CA LEU A 127 11.64 6.56 1.19
C LEU A 127 10.86 5.87 0.06
N ASN A 128 10.75 6.52 -1.10
CA ASN A 128 10.01 5.97 -2.23
C ASN A 128 10.65 4.68 -2.76
N ALA A 129 11.98 4.62 -2.83
CA ALA A 129 12.70 3.40 -3.22
C ALA A 129 12.51 2.27 -2.21
N LEU A 130 12.75 2.51 -0.92
CA LEU A 130 12.59 1.52 0.14
C LEU A 130 11.15 1.00 0.25
N SER A 131 10.17 1.85 -0.06
CA SER A 131 8.74 1.48 -0.03
C SER A 131 8.34 0.41 -1.05
N LYS A 132 9.20 0.08 -2.03
CA LYS A 132 9.02 -1.05 -2.94
C LYS A 132 9.16 -2.40 -2.24
N TRP A 133 9.98 -2.44 -1.19
CA TRP A 133 10.18 -3.61 -0.35
C TRP A 133 9.62 -3.34 1.05
N ASP A 134 8.39 -2.84 1.12
CA ASP A 134 7.72 -2.44 2.37
C ASP A 134 7.61 -3.57 3.41
N ARG A 135 7.61 -4.83 2.96
CA ARG A 135 7.61 -6.04 3.80
C ARG A 135 8.99 -6.48 4.29
N GLU A 136 10.07 -5.94 3.72
CA GLU A 136 11.44 -6.25 4.15
C GLU A 136 11.76 -5.50 5.45
N PRO A 137 12.06 -6.20 6.57
CA PRO A 137 12.23 -5.55 7.87
C PRO A 137 13.29 -4.46 7.89
N LEU A 138 14.42 -4.64 7.19
CA LEU A 138 15.49 -3.64 7.13
C LEU A 138 15.09 -2.41 6.30
N CYS A 139 14.39 -2.60 5.18
CA CYS A 139 13.85 -1.50 4.38
C CYS A 139 12.81 -0.69 5.17
N ARG A 140 11.95 -1.39 5.92
CA ARG A 140 11.02 -0.76 6.86
C ARG A 140 11.77 0.05 7.92
N ALA A 141 12.73 -0.55 8.61
CA ALA A 141 13.49 0.14 9.65
C ALA A 141 14.20 1.40 9.12
N ALA A 142 14.90 1.30 7.99
CA ALA A 142 15.52 2.46 7.33
C ALA A 142 14.47 3.54 6.97
N GLY A 143 13.32 3.12 6.45
CA GLY A 143 12.18 3.99 6.16
C GLY A 143 11.66 4.72 7.39
N LEU A 144 11.54 4.05 8.54
CA LEU A 144 11.10 4.67 9.79
C LEU A 144 12.10 5.70 10.31
N ARG A 145 13.41 5.49 10.15
CA ARG A 145 14.42 6.50 10.52
C ARG A 145 14.31 7.75 9.66
N LEU A 146 14.09 7.58 8.36
CA LEU A 146 13.86 8.69 7.41
C LEU A 146 12.55 9.43 7.72
N ALA A 147 11.48 8.69 8.05
CA ALA A 147 10.21 9.25 8.49
C ALA A 147 10.36 10.06 9.78
N ASN A 148 11.08 9.52 10.77
CA ASN A 148 11.35 10.23 12.03
C ASN A 148 12.12 11.55 11.79
N ARG A 149 13.07 11.55 10.85
CA ARG A 149 13.79 12.76 10.47
C ARG A 149 12.86 13.80 9.82
N LEU A 150 11.95 13.39 8.94
CA LEU A 150 10.92 14.28 8.38
C LEU A 150 9.95 14.80 9.44
N ALA A 151 9.58 13.96 10.41
CA ALA A 151 8.68 14.35 11.49
C ALA A 151 9.33 15.36 12.45
N SER A 152 10.62 15.21 12.73
CA SER A 152 11.36 16.01 13.71
C SER A 152 11.98 17.28 13.14
N ASN A 153 12.13 17.38 11.82
CA ASN A 153 12.78 18.52 11.17
C ASN A 153 11.84 19.22 10.18
N ARG A 154 11.14 20.25 10.67
CA ARG A 154 10.22 21.05 9.86
C ARG A 154 10.90 21.76 8.69
N LEU A 155 12.15 22.23 8.86
CA LEU A 155 12.90 22.88 7.77
C LEU A 155 13.15 21.91 6.61
N LEU A 156 13.39 20.63 6.92
CA LEU A 156 13.53 19.58 5.91
C LEU A 156 12.21 19.37 5.15
N THR A 157 11.09 19.36 5.86
CA THR A 157 9.75 19.24 5.25
C THR A 157 9.41 20.46 4.37
N ASP A 158 9.75 21.67 4.84
CA ASP A 158 9.54 22.93 4.11
C ASP A 158 10.40 23.01 2.84
N ALA A 159 11.62 22.47 2.88
CA ALA A 159 12.53 22.39 1.74
C ALA A 159 12.12 21.32 0.70
N LEU A 160 11.17 20.43 1.03
CA LEU A 160 10.73 19.39 0.11
C LEU A 160 10.01 20.01 -1.10
N HIS A 161 10.37 19.53 -2.29
CA HIS A 161 9.82 20.10 -3.51
C HIS A 161 8.36 19.67 -3.64
N ARG A 162 7.50 20.57 -4.11
CA ARG A 162 6.04 20.37 -4.19
C ARG A 162 5.67 19.06 -4.91
N ARG A 163 6.40 18.75 -5.99
CA ARG A 163 6.21 17.53 -6.79
C ARG A 163 6.60 16.23 -6.07
N ALA A 164 7.44 16.30 -5.03
CA ALA A 164 7.91 15.14 -4.28
C ALA A 164 6.93 14.73 -3.16
N ILE A 165 6.15 15.68 -2.63
CA ILE A 165 5.22 15.46 -1.51
C ILE A 165 4.25 14.28 -1.74
N PRO A 166 3.57 14.14 -2.89
CA PRO A 166 2.67 13.01 -3.13
C PRO A 166 3.37 11.65 -3.11
N GLY A 167 4.58 11.58 -3.68
CA GLY A 167 5.41 10.38 -3.66
C GLY A 167 5.85 10.02 -2.24
N CYS A 168 6.27 11.04 -1.48
CA CYS A 168 6.66 10.89 -0.07
C CYS A 168 5.50 10.36 0.77
N LEU A 169 4.32 10.97 0.69
CA LEU A 169 3.11 10.53 1.38
C LEU A 169 2.74 9.09 1.02
N ASN A 170 2.77 8.74 -0.26
CA ASN A 170 2.47 7.38 -0.71
C ASN A 170 3.48 6.34 -0.17
N ALA A 171 4.76 6.71 -0.07
CA ALA A 171 5.80 5.87 0.51
C ALA A 171 5.58 5.68 2.03
N LEU A 172 5.39 6.77 2.78
CA LEU A 172 5.08 6.73 4.21
C LEU A 172 3.82 5.90 4.51
N GLY A 173 2.81 6.01 3.65
CA GLY A 173 1.59 5.22 3.76
C GLY A 173 1.80 3.71 3.65
N ARG A 174 2.97 3.21 3.22
CA ARG A 174 3.28 1.76 3.27
C ARG A 174 3.45 1.24 4.69
N TRP A 175 3.88 2.11 5.61
CA TRP A 175 4.06 1.80 7.03
C TRP A 175 3.12 2.65 7.89
N TYR A 176 1.87 2.80 7.45
CA TYR A 176 0.89 3.73 8.03
C TYR A 176 0.56 3.48 9.51
N GLU A 177 0.80 2.27 10.02
CA GLU A 177 0.61 1.92 11.42
C GLU A 177 1.74 2.44 12.33
N GLU A 178 2.87 2.84 11.76
CA GLU A 178 4.05 3.25 12.50
C GLU A 178 4.01 4.75 12.83
N ARG A 179 4.30 5.07 14.09
CA ARG A 179 4.15 6.43 14.64
C ARG A 179 4.97 7.45 13.85
N GLU A 180 6.19 7.11 13.46
CA GLU A 180 7.09 7.96 12.69
C GLU A 180 6.48 8.34 11.34
N CYS A 181 5.79 7.40 10.68
CA CYS A 181 5.12 7.64 9.41
C CYS A 181 3.85 8.49 9.58
N VAL A 182 3.09 8.28 10.67
CA VAL A 182 1.95 9.12 11.02
C VAL A 182 2.40 10.58 11.22
N GLU A 183 3.43 10.82 12.04
CA GLU A 183 3.91 12.17 12.34
C GLU A 183 4.53 12.86 11.11
N ALA A 184 5.32 12.14 10.31
CA ALA A 184 5.81 12.67 9.03
C ALA A 184 4.65 12.99 8.06
N GLY A 185 3.62 12.13 8.03
CA GLY A 185 2.39 12.34 7.27
C GLY A 185 1.66 13.62 7.69
N LYS A 186 1.54 13.87 9.00
CA LYS A 186 0.93 15.08 9.56
C LYS A 186 1.68 16.36 9.17
N GLN A 187 3.02 16.33 9.18
CA GLN A 187 3.83 17.47 8.70
C GLN A 187 3.59 17.76 7.21
N LEU A 188 3.52 16.72 6.37
CA LEU A 188 3.21 16.87 4.95
C LEU A 188 1.75 17.30 4.70
N ALA A 189 0.80 16.84 5.51
CA ALA A 189 -0.58 17.29 5.48
C ALA A 189 -0.67 18.79 5.82
N THR A 190 0.08 19.25 6.82
CA THR A 190 0.20 20.67 7.19
C THR A 190 0.75 21.51 6.04
N ARG A 191 1.76 21.01 5.31
CA ARG A 191 2.26 21.66 4.09
C ARG A 191 1.19 21.77 3.00
N ILE A 192 0.37 20.73 2.79
CA ILE A 192 -0.73 20.78 1.81
C ILE A 192 -1.74 21.86 2.20
N VAL A 193 -2.15 21.90 3.47
CA VAL A 193 -3.13 22.87 3.97
C VAL A 193 -2.62 24.32 3.87
N GLY A 194 -1.33 24.53 4.15
CA GLY A 194 -0.74 25.87 4.22
C GLY A 194 -0.13 26.40 2.92
N ASP A 195 -0.01 25.59 1.86
CA ASP A 195 0.64 25.98 0.61
C ASP A 195 -0.32 25.88 -0.59
N TRP A 196 -1.05 26.96 -0.85
CA TRP A 196 -2.01 27.06 -1.95
C TRP A 196 -1.42 26.68 -3.33
N LYS A 197 -0.21 27.16 -3.62
CA LYS A 197 0.47 26.87 -4.89
C LYS A 197 0.81 25.37 -5.00
N LEU A 198 0.97 24.66 -3.87
CA LEU A 198 1.26 23.23 -3.84
C LEU A 198 -0.04 22.51 -4.14
N LEU A 199 -1.08 22.84 -3.38
CA LEU A 199 -2.42 22.29 -3.52
C LEU A 199 -2.87 22.36 -4.98
N HIS A 200 -2.88 23.53 -5.62
CA HIS A 200 -3.34 23.71 -7.00
C HIS A 200 -2.34 23.22 -8.06
N GLY A 201 -1.09 22.96 -7.69
CA GLY A 201 -0.11 22.34 -8.56
C GLY A 201 -0.25 20.81 -8.67
N LEU A 202 -1.07 20.17 -7.81
CA LEU A 202 -1.26 18.72 -7.84
C LEU A 202 -2.18 18.31 -9.00
N ASN A 203 -1.71 17.36 -9.80
CA ASN A 203 -2.50 16.70 -10.83
C ASN A 203 -3.27 15.49 -10.27
N GLY A 204 -4.06 14.80 -11.09
CA GLY A 204 -4.88 13.67 -10.64
C GLY A 204 -4.09 12.49 -10.05
N ILE A 205 -2.86 12.25 -10.52
CA ILE A 205 -1.98 11.21 -9.93
C ILE A 205 -1.57 11.62 -8.52
N ALA A 206 -1.09 12.85 -8.38
CA ALA A 206 -0.63 13.40 -7.13
C ALA A 206 -1.75 13.42 -6.08
N ILE A 207 -2.95 13.87 -6.45
CA ILE A 207 -4.10 13.86 -5.54
C ILE A 207 -4.45 12.44 -5.12
N ALA A 208 -4.48 11.48 -6.03
CA ALA A 208 -4.79 10.09 -5.67
C ALA A 208 -3.76 9.48 -4.72
N HIS A 209 -2.48 9.82 -4.86
CA HIS A 209 -1.43 9.41 -3.92
C HIS A 209 -1.63 10.06 -2.54
N CYS A 210 -1.88 11.37 -2.49
CA CYS A 210 -2.16 12.08 -1.24
C CYS A 210 -3.40 11.50 -0.55
N MET A 211 -4.53 11.37 -1.26
CA MET A 211 -5.77 10.82 -0.71
C MET A 211 -5.58 9.40 -0.15
N ASN A 212 -4.91 8.51 -0.90
CA ASN A 212 -4.66 7.15 -0.44
C ASN A 212 -3.83 7.09 0.85
N ALA A 213 -2.84 7.97 0.97
CA ALA A 213 -1.99 8.04 2.16
C ALA A 213 -2.73 8.69 3.33
N LEU A 214 -3.26 9.89 3.15
CA LEU A 214 -3.98 10.65 4.18
C LEU A 214 -5.19 9.89 4.70
N GLY A 215 -5.93 9.19 3.83
CA GLY A 215 -7.04 8.36 4.24
C GLY A 215 -6.63 7.19 5.14
N LYS A 216 -5.36 6.75 5.17
CA LYS A 216 -4.90 5.73 6.15
C LYS A 216 -4.80 6.30 7.56
N TRP A 217 -4.64 7.61 7.68
CA TRP A 217 -4.62 8.36 8.93
C TRP A 217 -5.91 9.18 9.06
N SER A 218 -7.06 8.56 8.77
CA SER A 218 -8.36 9.24 8.74
C SER A 218 -8.77 9.85 10.07
N ASP A 219 -8.23 9.32 11.17
CA ASP A 219 -8.52 9.75 12.53
C ASP A 219 -7.70 11.00 12.93
N GLU A 220 -6.70 11.37 12.14
CA GLU A 220 -5.87 12.56 12.37
C GLU A 220 -6.55 13.81 11.77
N PRO A 221 -6.92 14.84 12.56
CA PRO A 221 -7.67 16.00 12.07
C PRO A 221 -6.96 16.74 10.91
N ILE A 222 -5.64 16.89 10.99
CA ILE A 222 -4.87 17.56 9.93
C ILE A 222 -4.88 16.79 8.60
N CYS A 223 -5.00 15.45 8.66
CA CYS A 223 -5.13 14.62 7.46
C CYS A 223 -6.52 14.79 6.83
N LEU A 224 -7.57 14.93 7.65
CA LEU A 224 -8.90 15.33 7.18
C LEU A 224 -8.88 16.72 6.56
N ASP A 225 -8.23 17.72 7.18
CA ASP A 225 -8.19 19.09 6.64
C ASP A 225 -7.46 19.15 5.29
N ALA A 226 -6.34 18.44 5.15
CA ALA A 226 -5.68 18.27 3.85
C ALA A 226 -6.59 17.52 2.86
N GLY A 227 -7.28 16.47 3.33
CA GLY A 227 -8.28 15.72 2.57
C GLY A 227 -9.42 16.59 2.06
N ARG A 228 -9.94 17.52 2.87
CA ARG A 228 -11.00 18.48 2.52
C ARG A 228 -10.59 19.39 1.38
N GLN A 229 -9.38 19.96 1.44
CA GLN A 229 -8.88 20.82 0.35
C GLN A 229 -8.73 20.04 -0.97
N LEU A 230 -8.26 18.79 -0.91
CA LEU A 230 -8.17 17.93 -2.07
C LEU A 230 -9.57 17.49 -2.57
N ALA A 231 -10.51 17.24 -1.66
CA ALA A 231 -11.88 16.87 -1.96
C ALA A 231 -12.63 18.02 -2.63
N ASP A 232 -12.45 19.26 -2.15
CA ASP A 232 -13.02 20.46 -2.76
C ASP A 232 -12.60 20.59 -4.23
N ARG A 233 -11.31 20.39 -4.53
CA ARG A 233 -10.82 20.36 -5.91
C ARG A 233 -11.46 19.23 -6.73
N ILE A 234 -11.63 18.02 -6.15
CA ILE A 234 -12.33 16.91 -6.83
C ILE A 234 -13.81 17.26 -7.09
N ALA A 235 -14.47 17.97 -6.18
CA ALA A 235 -15.87 18.35 -6.32
C ALA A 235 -16.07 19.43 -7.39
N THR A 236 -15.11 20.34 -7.55
CA THR A 236 -15.25 21.57 -8.37
C THR A 236 -14.49 21.55 -9.71
N GLU A 237 -13.38 20.82 -9.84
CA GLU A 237 -12.51 20.88 -11.02
C GLU A 237 -12.74 19.71 -12.00
N GLU A 238 -13.50 19.95 -13.07
CA GLU A 238 -13.73 18.98 -14.15
C GLU A 238 -12.45 18.37 -14.77
N PRO A 239 -11.42 19.16 -15.12
CA PRO A 239 -10.22 18.62 -15.75
C PRO A 239 -9.44 17.68 -14.82
N LEU A 240 -9.51 17.93 -13.51
CA LEU A 240 -8.90 17.08 -12.50
C LEU A 240 -9.66 15.75 -12.39
N VAL A 241 -10.99 15.82 -12.29
CA VAL A 241 -11.84 14.62 -12.20
C VAL A 241 -11.56 13.68 -13.37
N ARG A 242 -11.41 14.19 -14.59
CA ARG A 242 -11.12 13.38 -15.79
C ARG A 242 -9.80 12.60 -15.71
N GLN A 243 -8.82 13.10 -14.97
CA GLN A 243 -7.52 12.42 -14.75
C GLN A 243 -7.60 11.25 -13.75
N LEU A 244 -8.67 11.18 -12.96
CA LEU A 244 -8.88 10.12 -11.96
C LEU A 244 -9.49 8.89 -12.63
N ASN A 245 -8.65 7.97 -13.08
CA ASN A 245 -9.07 6.71 -13.70
C ASN A 245 -8.45 5.50 -13.00
N GLY A 246 -9.05 4.33 -13.17
CA GLY A 246 -8.56 3.08 -12.60
C GLY A 246 -8.28 3.18 -11.09
N VAL A 247 -7.03 2.88 -10.71
CA VAL A 247 -6.57 2.93 -9.31
C VAL A 247 -6.64 4.34 -8.70
N ARG A 248 -6.51 5.41 -9.51
CA ARG A 248 -6.51 6.79 -9.00
C ARG A 248 -7.88 7.17 -8.44
N LEU A 249 -8.93 6.83 -9.19
CA LEU A 249 -10.30 7.03 -8.76
C LEU A 249 -10.59 6.22 -7.49
N THR A 250 -10.19 4.95 -7.45
CA THR A 250 -10.47 4.08 -6.30
C THR A 250 -9.76 4.54 -5.03
N ASN A 251 -8.54 5.06 -5.18
CA ASN A 251 -7.77 5.62 -4.08
C ASN A 251 -8.47 6.87 -3.49
N CYS A 252 -8.95 7.77 -4.35
CA CYS A 252 -9.70 8.94 -3.90
C CYS A 252 -11.01 8.52 -3.23
N LEU A 253 -11.82 7.69 -3.89
CA LEU A 253 -13.12 7.28 -3.38
C LEU A 253 -13.01 6.49 -2.07
N GLY A 254 -12.01 5.61 -1.97
CA GLY A 254 -11.73 4.85 -0.74
C GLY A 254 -11.31 5.75 0.44
N ALA A 255 -10.56 6.82 0.19
CA ALA A 255 -10.24 7.82 1.21
C ALA A 255 -11.47 8.63 1.61
N LEU A 256 -12.21 9.15 0.63
CA LEU A 256 -13.44 9.93 0.84
C LEU A 256 -14.49 9.16 1.63
N GLY A 257 -14.63 7.85 1.39
CA GLY A 257 -15.56 7.01 2.15
C GLY A 257 -15.26 6.92 3.65
N LYS A 258 -13.99 7.08 4.05
CA LYS A 258 -13.60 7.12 5.47
C LYS A 258 -13.99 8.43 6.15
N TRP A 259 -14.11 9.50 5.38
CA TRP A 259 -14.60 10.80 5.83
C TRP A 259 -16.02 11.05 5.32
N SER A 260 -16.85 10.02 5.31
CA SER A 260 -18.19 10.09 4.69
C SER A 260 -19.17 11.01 5.40
N GLU A 261 -18.91 11.32 6.68
CA GLU A 261 -19.66 12.30 7.48
C GLU A 261 -19.27 13.75 7.16
N ASP A 262 -18.12 13.99 6.51
CA ASP A 262 -17.71 15.32 6.09
C ASP A 262 -18.42 15.75 4.79
N GLU A 263 -18.99 16.96 4.78
CA GLU A 263 -19.79 17.46 3.67
C GLU A 263 -18.98 17.63 2.37
N VAL A 264 -17.74 18.13 2.46
CA VAL A 264 -16.88 18.36 1.31
C VAL A 264 -16.40 17.03 0.73
N CYS A 265 -16.00 16.09 1.61
CA CYS A 265 -15.66 14.74 1.18
C CYS A 265 -16.86 14.00 0.56
N CYS A 266 -18.06 14.17 1.13
CA CYS A 266 -19.29 13.64 0.56
C CYS A 266 -19.53 14.21 -0.85
N ALA A 267 -19.47 15.53 -1.03
CA ALA A 267 -19.65 16.18 -2.35
C ALA A 267 -18.68 15.65 -3.41
N ALA A 268 -17.40 15.50 -3.05
CA ALA A 268 -16.39 14.88 -3.92
C ALA A 268 -16.71 13.40 -4.24
N GLY A 269 -17.15 12.64 -3.23
CA GLY A 269 -17.60 11.26 -3.39
C GLY A 269 -18.78 11.14 -4.36
N LEU A 270 -19.78 12.00 -4.22
CA LEU A 270 -20.94 12.08 -5.12
C LEU A 270 -20.53 12.47 -6.55
N ARG A 271 -19.56 13.38 -6.69
CA ARG A 271 -19.01 13.79 -8.00
C ARG A 271 -18.35 12.61 -8.72
N LEU A 272 -17.58 11.80 -8.00
CA LEU A 272 -16.99 10.57 -8.53
C LEU A 272 -18.03 9.47 -8.78
N ALA A 273 -19.05 9.36 -7.93
CA ALA A 273 -20.17 8.43 -8.12
C ALA A 273 -20.96 8.76 -9.41
N ARG A 274 -21.24 10.04 -9.67
CA ARG A 274 -21.85 10.49 -10.93
C ARG A 274 -21.05 10.00 -12.13
N ARG A 275 -19.74 10.26 -12.13
CA ARG A 275 -18.86 9.81 -13.22
C ARG A 275 -18.86 8.29 -13.34
N LEU A 276 -18.77 7.55 -12.24
CA LEU A 276 -18.87 6.10 -12.25
C LEU A 276 -20.19 5.61 -12.82
N SER A 277 -21.29 6.34 -12.66
CA SER A 277 -22.60 5.96 -13.21
C SER A 277 -22.75 6.26 -14.70
N GLU A 278 -22.08 7.30 -15.20
CA GLU A 278 -22.20 7.80 -16.59
C GLU A 278 -21.13 7.23 -17.52
N ASP A 279 -19.90 7.05 -17.04
CA ASP A 279 -18.72 6.69 -17.84
C ASP A 279 -18.54 5.16 -17.89
N GLY A 280 -19.11 4.54 -18.93
CA GLY A 280 -18.97 3.09 -19.21
C GLY A 280 -17.52 2.63 -19.37
N PRO A 281 -16.74 3.25 -20.28
CA PRO A 281 -15.34 2.89 -20.47
C PRO A 281 -14.53 2.95 -19.17
N LEU A 282 -14.75 3.96 -18.32
CA LEU A 282 -14.09 4.03 -17.01
C LEU A 282 -14.38 2.79 -16.15
N ARG A 283 -15.64 2.35 -16.09
CA ARG A 283 -16.03 1.15 -15.34
C ARG A 283 -15.39 -0.11 -15.89
N ASP A 284 -15.26 -0.23 -17.21
CA ASP A 284 -14.70 -1.42 -17.85
C ASP A 284 -13.21 -1.62 -17.54
N HIS A 285 -12.48 -0.53 -17.32
CA HIS A 285 -11.07 -0.55 -16.90
C HIS A 285 -10.86 -0.79 -15.39
N LEU A 286 -11.92 -0.90 -14.59
CA LEU A 286 -11.79 -1.23 -13.17
C LEU A 286 -11.57 -2.73 -12.99
N SER A 287 -10.48 -3.09 -12.29
CA SER A 287 -10.24 -4.46 -11.83
C SER A 287 -11.27 -4.87 -10.78
N ALA A 288 -11.40 -6.17 -10.50
CA ALA A 288 -12.26 -6.69 -9.43
C ALA A 288 -11.99 -6.01 -8.08
N ARG A 289 -10.72 -5.84 -7.73
CA ARG A 289 -10.30 -5.11 -6.53
C ARG A 289 -10.78 -3.66 -6.54
N HIS A 290 -10.64 -2.96 -7.66
CA HIS A 290 -11.08 -1.58 -7.80
C HIS A 290 -12.61 -1.46 -7.60
N VAL A 291 -13.38 -2.36 -8.22
CA VAL A 291 -14.84 -2.41 -8.05
C VAL A 291 -15.22 -2.61 -6.59
N ALA A 292 -14.56 -3.52 -5.88
CA ALA A 292 -14.85 -3.79 -4.47
C ALA A 292 -14.59 -2.56 -3.58
N VAL A 293 -13.47 -1.85 -3.79
CA VAL A 293 -13.17 -0.62 -3.04
C VAL A 293 -14.18 0.48 -3.34
N CYS A 294 -14.60 0.63 -4.61
CA CYS A 294 -15.64 1.59 -4.96
C CYS A 294 -16.98 1.26 -4.31
N LEU A 295 -17.41 0.00 -4.34
CA LEU A 295 -18.66 -0.43 -3.70
C LEU A 295 -18.64 -0.15 -2.18
N ASP A 296 -17.54 -0.50 -1.52
CA ASP A 296 -17.33 -0.28 -0.09
C ASP A 296 -17.45 1.22 0.27
N ALA A 297 -16.82 2.09 -0.50
CA ALA A 297 -16.89 3.53 -0.29
C ALA A 297 -18.29 4.11 -0.56
N LEU A 298 -18.92 3.72 -1.69
CA LEU A 298 -20.26 4.17 -2.07
C LEU A 298 -21.33 3.73 -1.08
N ALA A 299 -21.10 2.62 -0.36
CA ALA A 299 -22.00 2.12 0.68
C ALA A 299 -22.19 3.09 1.85
N ASN A 300 -21.30 4.08 2.02
CA ASN A 300 -21.48 5.12 3.04
C ASN A 300 -22.54 6.16 2.65
N TRP A 301 -22.83 6.30 1.35
CA TRP A 301 -23.81 7.26 0.83
C TRP A 301 -24.93 6.55 0.05
N CYS A 302 -25.30 5.33 0.45
CA CYS A 302 -26.25 4.48 -0.29
C CYS A 302 -27.65 5.10 -0.44
N MET A 303 -28.01 6.05 0.42
CA MET A 303 -29.27 6.81 0.32
C MET A 303 -29.26 7.85 -0.81
N ASN A 304 -28.07 8.23 -1.31
CA ASN A 304 -27.95 9.16 -2.43
C ASN A 304 -28.15 8.46 -3.77
N GLU A 305 -28.96 9.07 -4.64
CA GLU A 305 -29.30 8.51 -5.94
C GLU A 305 -28.08 8.21 -6.83
N LEU A 306 -27.06 9.09 -6.81
CA LEU A 306 -25.86 8.92 -7.63
C LEU A 306 -25.04 7.71 -7.16
N CYS A 307 -24.91 7.54 -5.84
CA CYS A 307 -24.22 6.39 -5.26
C CYS A 307 -24.97 5.09 -5.48
N ARG A 308 -26.31 5.12 -5.40
CA ARG A 308 -27.17 3.98 -5.75
C ARG A 308 -26.99 3.58 -7.20
N LYS A 309 -27.09 4.52 -8.14
CA LYS A 309 -26.88 4.28 -9.58
C LYS A 309 -25.47 3.73 -9.87
N ALA A 310 -24.44 4.35 -9.30
CA ALA A 310 -23.06 3.87 -9.46
C ALA A 310 -22.90 2.44 -8.92
N THR A 311 -23.46 2.14 -7.76
CA THR A 311 -23.44 0.80 -7.15
C THR A 311 -24.13 -0.22 -8.04
N VAL A 312 -25.30 0.11 -8.60
CA VAL A 312 -26.02 -0.76 -9.53
C VAL A 312 -25.19 -1.05 -10.79
N GLN A 313 -24.50 -0.04 -11.35
CA GLN A 313 -23.63 -0.25 -12.52
C GLN A 313 -22.43 -1.15 -12.19
N LEU A 314 -21.82 -0.98 -11.02
CA LEU A 314 -20.73 -1.83 -10.55
C LEU A 314 -21.20 -3.26 -10.25
N ALA A 315 -22.41 -3.44 -9.69
CA ALA A 315 -23.02 -4.74 -9.47
C ALA A 315 -23.32 -5.46 -10.79
N ARG A 316 -23.79 -4.72 -11.81
CA ARG A 316 -23.93 -5.25 -13.19
C ARG A 316 -22.59 -5.73 -13.73
N ARG A 317 -21.52 -4.95 -13.57
CA ARG A 317 -20.16 -5.36 -14.01
C ARG A 317 -19.68 -6.64 -13.33
N LEU A 318 -19.88 -6.79 -12.01
CA LEU A 318 -19.59 -8.03 -11.27
C LEU A 318 -20.42 -9.23 -11.78
N THR A 319 -21.63 -8.96 -12.26
CA THR A 319 -22.53 -9.98 -12.81
C THR A 319 -22.19 -10.33 -14.26
N SER A 320 -21.77 -9.38 -15.09
CA SER A 320 -21.51 -9.66 -16.51
C SER A 320 -20.22 -10.47 -16.74
N ASP A 321 -19.26 -10.40 -15.82
CA ASP A 321 -17.95 -11.03 -15.98
C ASP A 321 -17.64 -11.93 -14.79
N SER A 322 -17.78 -13.24 -15.00
CA SER A 322 -17.54 -14.26 -13.98
C SER A 322 -16.14 -14.16 -13.37
N SER A 323 -15.12 -13.87 -14.19
CA SER A 323 -13.73 -13.76 -13.76
C SER A 323 -13.49 -12.60 -12.77
N MET A 324 -14.40 -11.62 -12.71
CA MET A 324 -14.32 -10.55 -11.71
C MET A 324 -14.53 -11.08 -10.30
N CYS A 325 -15.54 -11.93 -10.10
CA CYS A 325 -15.82 -12.49 -8.79
C CYS A 325 -14.67 -13.38 -8.32
N ASP A 326 -14.03 -14.13 -9.20
CA ASP A 326 -12.93 -15.05 -8.88
C ASP A 326 -11.65 -14.32 -8.44
N ARG A 327 -11.40 -13.12 -8.97
CA ARG A 327 -10.24 -12.28 -8.62
C ARG A 327 -10.39 -11.51 -7.31
N LEU A 328 -11.55 -11.56 -6.67
CA LEU A 328 -11.76 -10.92 -5.35
C LEU A 328 -11.01 -11.69 -4.26
N THR A 329 -10.40 -10.98 -3.33
CA THR A 329 -9.87 -11.61 -2.10
C THR A 329 -10.97 -11.74 -1.06
N ALA A 330 -10.76 -12.53 0.00
CA ALA A 330 -11.69 -12.63 1.13
C ALA A 330 -12.17 -11.28 1.68
N LYS A 331 -11.26 -10.31 1.82
CA LYS A 331 -11.61 -8.94 2.23
C LYS A 331 -12.56 -8.27 1.22
N HIS A 332 -12.21 -8.34 -0.07
CA HIS A 332 -13.03 -7.71 -1.10
C HIS A 332 -14.41 -8.36 -1.25
N VAL A 333 -14.51 -9.70 -1.07
CA VAL A 333 -15.78 -10.43 -1.03
C VAL A 333 -16.69 -9.91 0.08
N ALA A 334 -16.15 -9.76 1.30
CA ALA A 334 -16.92 -9.24 2.43
C ALA A 334 -17.42 -7.81 2.19
N ASN A 335 -16.53 -6.93 1.73
CA ASN A 335 -16.87 -5.53 1.45
C ASN A 335 -17.94 -5.42 0.34
N CYS A 336 -17.81 -6.21 -0.74
CA CYS A 336 -18.83 -6.26 -1.80
C CYS A 336 -20.19 -6.69 -1.25
N LEU A 337 -20.26 -7.83 -0.52
CA LEU A 337 -21.53 -8.32 0.00
C LEU A 337 -22.18 -7.33 0.95
N GLU A 338 -21.40 -6.73 1.85
CA GLU A 338 -21.88 -5.71 2.78
C GLU A 338 -22.46 -4.50 2.03
N ALA A 339 -21.71 -3.94 1.08
CA ALA A 339 -22.17 -2.82 0.25
C ALA A 339 -23.45 -3.15 -0.53
N LEU A 340 -23.49 -4.30 -1.19
CA LEU A 340 -24.65 -4.75 -1.97
C LEU A 340 -25.87 -4.99 -1.08
N SER A 341 -25.68 -5.46 0.15
CA SER A 341 -26.80 -5.79 1.05
C SER A 341 -27.56 -4.54 1.52
N LYS A 342 -26.91 -3.37 1.52
CA LYS A 342 -27.56 -2.08 1.78
C LYS A 342 -28.54 -1.68 0.66
N LEU A 343 -28.41 -2.25 -0.53
CA LEU A 343 -29.29 -2.03 -1.69
C LEU A 343 -29.97 -3.34 -2.12
N ASN A 344 -30.45 -4.12 -1.14
CA ASN A 344 -31.02 -5.45 -1.36
C ASN A 344 -32.26 -5.49 -2.27
N VAL A 345 -32.97 -4.37 -2.40
CA VAL A 345 -34.12 -4.19 -3.30
C VAL A 345 -33.69 -4.23 -4.77
N GLU A 346 -32.48 -3.77 -5.08
CA GLU A 346 -31.97 -3.69 -6.45
C GLU A 346 -31.65 -5.09 -7.01
N SER A 347 -32.24 -5.42 -8.15
CA SER A 347 -32.07 -6.73 -8.79
C SER A 347 -30.61 -6.99 -9.19
N ALA A 348 -29.90 -5.97 -9.67
CA ALA A 348 -28.48 -6.07 -10.00
C ALA A 348 -27.61 -6.43 -8.77
N CYS A 349 -27.92 -5.83 -7.61
CA CYS A 349 -27.20 -6.13 -6.37
C CYS A 349 -27.46 -7.57 -5.91
N ARG A 350 -28.71 -8.04 -6.03
CA ARG A 350 -29.07 -9.43 -5.78
C ARG A 350 -28.31 -10.39 -6.70
N SER A 351 -28.27 -10.13 -8.01
CA SER A 351 -27.55 -10.98 -8.97
C SER A 351 -26.05 -11.06 -8.66
N ALA A 352 -25.42 -9.93 -8.33
CA ALA A 352 -24.02 -9.90 -7.94
C ALA A 352 -23.78 -10.68 -6.63
N ALA A 353 -24.66 -10.51 -5.64
CA ALA A 353 -24.58 -11.24 -4.37
C ALA A 353 -24.73 -12.76 -4.55
N ILE A 354 -25.65 -13.21 -5.42
CA ILE A 354 -25.80 -14.63 -5.76
C ILE A 354 -24.50 -15.19 -6.36
N ARG A 355 -23.84 -14.47 -7.26
CA ARG A 355 -22.56 -14.93 -7.83
C ARG A 355 -21.45 -15.04 -6.79
N ILE A 356 -21.33 -14.04 -5.92
CA ILE A 356 -20.36 -14.09 -4.83
C ILE A 356 -20.70 -15.25 -3.87
N ALA A 357 -21.99 -15.48 -3.59
CA ALA A 357 -22.45 -16.61 -2.78
C ALA A 357 -22.14 -17.97 -3.43
N GLN A 358 -22.28 -18.10 -4.75
CA GLN A 358 -21.86 -19.30 -5.50
C GLN A 358 -20.37 -19.56 -5.31
N ARG A 359 -19.52 -18.53 -5.44
CA ARG A 359 -18.09 -18.68 -5.19
C ARG A 359 -17.81 -19.11 -3.76
N ILE A 360 -18.44 -18.48 -2.75
CA ILE A 360 -18.30 -18.89 -1.35
C ILE A 360 -18.69 -20.37 -1.13
N ARG A 361 -19.64 -20.91 -1.90
CA ARG A 361 -20.03 -22.33 -1.83
C ARG A 361 -19.04 -23.27 -2.50
N LEU A 362 -18.38 -22.86 -3.57
CA LEU A 362 -17.51 -23.74 -4.36
C LEU A 362 -16.04 -23.63 -3.95
N ASP A 363 -15.57 -22.42 -3.66
CA ASP A 363 -14.16 -22.10 -3.40
C ASP A 363 -13.81 -22.31 -1.92
N GLU A 364 -13.15 -23.44 -1.63
CA GLU A 364 -12.68 -23.78 -0.28
C GLU A 364 -11.53 -22.87 0.18
N ALA A 365 -10.57 -22.57 -0.70
CA ALA A 365 -9.46 -21.68 -0.40
C ALA A 365 -9.95 -20.28 -0.01
N LEU A 366 -11.00 -19.77 -0.68
CA LEU A 366 -11.65 -18.52 -0.29
C LEU A 366 -12.21 -18.61 1.14
N ARG A 367 -12.94 -19.69 1.47
CA ARG A 367 -13.50 -19.88 2.81
C ARG A 367 -12.42 -19.92 3.88
N ASP A 368 -11.33 -20.62 3.63
CA ASP A 368 -10.22 -20.72 4.57
C ASP A 368 -9.55 -19.37 4.80
N SER A 369 -9.42 -18.56 3.74
CA SER A 369 -8.86 -17.21 3.82
C SER A 369 -9.77 -16.17 4.52
N LEU A 370 -11.07 -16.47 4.72
CA LEU A 370 -11.97 -15.60 5.49
C LEU A 370 -11.67 -15.76 6.98
N ASP A 371 -11.30 -14.68 7.66
CA ASP A 371 -11.25 -14.67 9.13
C ASP A 371 -12.66 -14.70 9.74
N ASN A 372 -12.75 -14.99 11.04
CA ASN A 372 -14.04 -15.15 11.70
C ASN A 372 -14.93 -13.90 11.62
N GLN A 373 -14.32 -12.70 11.65
CA GLN A 373 -15.07 -11.44 11.52
C GLN A 373 -15.67 -11.30 10.11
N ARG A 374 -14.91 -11.60 9.06
CA ARG A 374 -15.37 -11.57 7.67
C ARG A 374 -16.42 -12.64 7.42
N VAL A 375 -16.29 -13.83 8.00
CA VAL A 375 -17.34 -14.87 7.89
C VAL A 375 -18.66 -14.38 8.49
N ILE A 376 -18.63 -13.73 9.66
CA ILE A 376 -19.82 -13.15 10.28
C ILE A 376 -20.42 -12.05 9.41
N ARG A 377 -19.60 -11.13 8.89
CA ARG A 377 -20.05 -10.05 8.00
C ARG A 377 -20.71 -10.57 6.73
N CYS A 378 -20.06 -11.50 6.03
CA CYS A 378 -20.62 -12.16 4.84
C CYS A 378 -21.95 -12.85 5.17
N SER A 379 -22.02 -13.58 6.29
CA SER A 379 -23.23 -14.28 6.71
C SER A 379 -24.38 -13.32 7.01
N LYS A 380 -24.11 -12.18 7.67
CA LYS A 380 -25.09 -11.12 7.94
C LYS A 380 -25.57 -10.48 6.65
N ALA A 381 -24.66 -10.16 5.72
CA ALA A 381 -25.01 -9.56 4.44
C ALA A 381 -25.90 -10.48 3.59
N LEU A 382 -25.62 -11.79 3.58
CA LEU A 382 -26.41 -12.78 2.82
C LEU A 382 -27.83 -12.98 3.37
N LEU A 383 -28.12 -12.59 4.62
CA LEU A 383 -29.50 -12.61 5.14
C LEU A 383 -30.44 -11.72 4.34
N ALA A 384 -29.94 -10.65 3.72
CA ALA A 384 -30.72 -9.77 2.88
C ALA A 384 -31.36 -10.47 1.66
N TRP A 385 -30.85 -11.67 1.30
CA TRP A 385 -31.39 -12.50 0.22
C TRP A 385 -31.55 -13.96 0.66
N SER A 386 -31.96 -14.21 1.91
CA SER A 386 -32.17 -15.56 2.45
C SER A 386 -33.17 -16.40 1.67
N GLN A 387 -34.09 -15.76 0.94
CA GLN A 387 -35.05 -16.42 0.04
C GLN A 387 -34.41 -17.03 -1.21
N GLN A 388 -33.12 -16.76 -1.46
CA GLN A 388 -32.38 -17.35 -2.56
C GLN A 388 -31.59 -18.55 -2.03
N ASP A 389 -31.89 -19.74 -2.55
CA ASP A 389 -31.27 -21.00 -2.11
C ASP A 389 -29.75 -20.96 -2.08
N VAL A 390 -29.15 -20.28 -3.06
CA VAL A 390 -27.70 -20.11 -3.15
C VAL A 390 -27.15 -19.29 -1.98
N CYS A 391 -27.79 -18.16 -1.67
CA CYS A 391 -27.37 -17.28 -0.59
C CYS A 391 -27.55 -17.95 0.77
N ASP A 392 -28.67 -18.66 0.97
CA ASP A 392 -28.90 -19.41 2.21
C ASP A 392 -27.91 -20.58 2.37
N SER A 393 -27.63 -21.33 1.30
CA SER A 393 -26.64 -22.40 1.29
C SER A 393 -25.23 -21.88 1.60
N ALA A 394 -24.83 -20.76 0.99
CA ALA A 394 -23.54 -20.12 1.26
C ALA A 394 -23.43 -19.70 2.74
N ARG A 395 -24.49 -19.07 3.27
CA ARG A 395 -24.57 -18.67 4.68
C ARG A 395 -24.49 -19.86 5.63
N LYS A 396 -25.20 -20.96 5.34
CA LYS A 396 -25.11 -22.21 6.13
C LYS A 396 -23.70 -22.79 6.13
N ARG A 397 -23.02 -22.79 4.97
CA ARG A 397 -21.64 -23.26 4.86
C ARG A 397 -20.66 -22.41 5.67
N LEU A 398 -20.82 -21.09 5.62
CA LEU A 398 -20.07 -20.15 6.47
C LEU A 398 -20.34 -20.37 7.97
N GLY A 399 -21.59 -20.66 8.34
CA GLY A 399 -21.96 -21.00 9.71
C GLY A 399 -21.34 -22.32 10.20
N GLN A 400 -21.26 -23.33 9.32
CA GLN A 400 -20.56 -24.58 9.60
C GLN A 400 -19.06 -24.35 9.84
N LEU A 401 -18.40 -23.57 8.98
CA LEU A 401 -16.99 -23.21 9.12
C LEU A 401 -16.68 -22.54 10.47
N LEU A 402 -17.55 -21.65 10.94
CA LEU A 402 -17.39 -21.03 12.28
C LEU A 402 -17.53 -22.05 13.41
N LYS A 403 -18.44 -23.02 13.29
CA LYS A 403 -18.60 -24.09 14.29
C LYS A 403 -17.39 -25.00 14.34
N GLU A 404 -16.88 -25.41 13.18
CA GLU A 404 -15.67 -26.23 13.05
C GLU A 404 -14.46 -25.53 13.69
N ARG A 405 -14.24 -24.25 13.40
CA ARG A 405 -13.14 -23.47 14.01
C ARG A 405 -13.27 -23.33 15.54
N ARG A 406 -14.49 -23.18 16.06
CA ARG A 406 -14.75 -23.15 17.51
C ARG A 406 -14.55 -24.52 18.17
N GLY A 407 -14.90 -25.61 17.48
CA GLY A 407 -14.69 -26.98 17.95
C GLY A 407 -13.21 -27.35 18.01
N VAL A 408 -12.42 -26.95 17.01
CA VAL A 408 -10.97 -27.17 16.96
C VAL A 408 -10.24 -26.39 18.05
N SER A 409 -10.63 -25.14 18.33
CA SER A 409 -10.04 -24.34 19.42
C SER A 409 -10.27 -25.01 20.79
N LYS A 410 -11.47 -25.55 21.03
CA LYS A 410 -11.78 -26.24 22.29
C LYS A 410 -11.02 -27.55 22.47
N THR A 411 -10.70 -28.28 21.39
CA THR A 411 -9.92 -29.53 21.48
C THR A 411 -8.40 -29.31 21.53
N THR A 412 -7.90 -28.16 21.08
CA THR A 412 -6.49 -27.77 21.25
C THR A 412 -6.20 -27.25 22.66
N ASP A 413 -7.13 -26.51 23.28
CA ASP A 413 -6.99 -26.08 24.68
C ASP A 413 -6.99 -27.29 25.66
N VAL A 414 -7.77 -28.33 25.38
CA VAL A 414 -7.78 -29.57 26.18
C VAL A 414 -6.49 -30.39 26.03
N LYS A 415 -5.86 -30.39 24.85
CA LYS A 415 -4.59 -31.09 24.63
C LYS A 415 -3.37 -30.37 25.24
N ILE A 416 -3.44 -29.05 25.42
CA ILE A 416 -2.37 -28.27 26.07
C ILE A 416 -2.50 -28.37 27.60
N SER A 417 -3.71 -28.52 28.16
CA SER A 417 -3.88 -28.80 29.59
C SER A 417 -3.40 -30.20 29.99
N ASP A 418 -3.50 -31.19 29.09
CA ASP A 418 -3.08 -32.57 29.38
C ASP A 418 -1.57 -32.80 29.18
N SER A 419 -0.80 -31.84 28.65
CA SER A 419 0.65 -31.95 28.46
C SER A 419 1.49 -31.22 29.52
N PHE A 420 0.88 -30.77 30.62
CA PHE A 420 1.56 -30.14 31.77
C PHE A 420 1.40 -30.94 33.07
N MET A 421 1.02 -32.21 32.99
CA MET A 421 0.77 -33.08 34.15
C MET A 421 1.48 -34.45 34.11
N ASP A 422 2.60 -34.56 33.39
CA ASP A 422 3.53 -35.70 33.53
C ASP A 422 4.97 -35.23 33.79
#